data_AF-A0A8J3F493-F1
#
_entry.id   AF-A0A8J3F493-F1
#
_cell.length_a   1.000
_cell.length_b   1.000
_cell.length_c   1.000
_cell.angle_alpha   90.00
_cell.angle_beta   90.00
_cell.angle_gamma   90.00
#
_symmetry.space_group_name_H-M   'P 1'
#
loop_
_entity.id
_entity.type
_entity.pdbx_description
1 polymer ?
#
loop_
_entity_poly.entity_id
_entity_poly.type
_entity_poly.pdbx_seq_one_letter_code
_entity_poly.pdbx_strand_id
1 'polypeptide(L)'
;MQSHYETYKGWSVSVQVSAHLSCIDIDRELPDYMPRVYVTEHFPGGFRDREVIDGHSYPTTEACIAHGLQTAREYIDRQTGEKKPTKH
;
A
#
# COMPACT_ATOMS: atom_id res chain seq x y z
N MET A 1 5.48 12.76 9.34
CA MET A 1 4.92 11.89 8.28
C MET A 1 4.30 10.69 8.96
N GLN A 2 2.99 10.48 8.84
CA GLN A 2 2.32 9.35 9.49
C GLN A 2 2.57 8.08 8.66
N SER A 3 2.90 6.98 9.32
CA SER A 3 3.17 5.70 8.67
C SER A 3 2.59 4.56 9.49
N HIS A 4 2.10 3.53 8.80
CA HIS A 4 1.63 2.30 9.42
C HIS A 4 2.48 1.12 8.95
N TYR A 5 2.75 0.19 9.86
CA TYR A 5 3.49 -1.03 9.58
C TYR A 5 2.72 -2.21 10.14
N GLU A 6 2.52 -3.24 9.32
CA GLU A 6 1.92 -4.49 9.75
C GLU A 6 2.55 -5.69 9.04
N THR A 7 2.19 -6.89 9.46
CA THR A 7 2.52 -8.13 8.78
C THR A 7 1.22 -8.77 8.28
N TYR A 8 1.20 -9.17 7.00
CA TYR A 8 0.05 -9.85 6.39
C TYR A 8 0.50 -11.08 5.61
N LYS A 9 -0.01 -12.27 5.95
CA LYS A 9 0.36 -13.56 5.33
C LYS A 9 1.87 -13.83 5.26
N GLY A 10 2.63 -13.37 6.25
CA GLY A 10 4.09 -13.52 6.31
C GLY A 10 4.88 -12.49 5.51
N TRP A 11 4.20 -11.53 4.87
CA TRP A 11 4.80 -10.39 4.19
C TRP A 11 4.78 -9.17 5.13
N SER A 12 5.80 -8.32 5.05
CA SER A 12 5.77 -7.02 5.73
C SER A 12 5.05 -6.00 4.86
N VAL A 13 4.22 -5.16 5.46
CA VAL A 13 3.48 -4.09 4.80
C VAL A 13 3.83 -2.77 5.47
N SER A 14 4.17 -1.77 4.67
CA SER A 14 4.38 -0.39 5.12
C SER A 14 3.51 0.55 4.29
N VAL A 15 2.76 1.42 4.95
CA VAL A 15 1.98 2.48 4.30
C VAL A 15 2.47 3.82 4.83
N GLN A 16 2.95 4.69 3.95
CA GLN A 16 3.42 6.03 4.29
C GLN A 16 2.47 7.07 3.72
N VAL A 17 2.00 7.98 4.56
CA VAL A 17 1.12 9.06 4.14
C VAL A 17 1.96 10.19 3.53
N SER A 18 1.78 10.45 2.25
CA SER A 18 2.36 11.59 1.54
C SER A 18 1.32 12.68 1.35
N ALA A 19 1.63 13.93 1.69
CA ALA A 19 0.75 15.05 1.37
C ALA A 19 0.92 15.41 -0.11
N HIS A 20 -0.16 15.41 -0.87
CA HIS A 20 -0.17 15.96 -2.23
C HIS A 20 -0.31 17.48 -2.13
N LEU A 21 0.84 18.16 -2.00
CA LEU A 21 0.90 19.62 -2.11
C LEU A 21 1.02 19.98 -3.60
N SER A 22 -0.06 19.82 -4.35
CA SER A 22 -0.12 20.35 -5.70
C SER A 22 -0.21 21.88 -5.61
N CYS A 23 0.77 22.57 -6.19
CA CYS A 23 0.87 24.04 -6.18
C CYS A 23 -0.25 24.74 -6.98
N ILE A 24 -1.18 23.97 -7.55
CA ILE A 24 -2.27 24.41 -8.43
C ILE A 24 -3.61 24.48 -7.66
N ASP A 25 -3.66 23.96 -6.43
CA ASP A 25 -4.89 23.82 -5.63
C ASP A 25 -5.10 24.98 -4.64
N ILE A 26 -5.14 26.23 -5.13
CA ILE A 26 -5.43 27.41 -4.30
C ILE A 26 -6.90 27.37 -3.79
N ASP A 27 -7.76 26.55 -4.38
CA ASP A 27 -9.20 26.47 -4.10
C ASP A 27 -9.68 25.13 -3.46
N ARG A 28 -8.81 24.16 -3.16
CA ARG A 28 -9.24 22.90 -2.52
C ARG A 28 -9.17 23.03 -1.00
N GLU A 29 -10.33 22.95 -0.36
CA GLU A 29 -10.52 23.14 1.10
C GLU A 29 -9.88 22.05 1.98
N LEU A 30 -9.42 20.92 1.43
CA LEU A 30 -8.87 19.81 2.22
C LEU A 30 -7.58 19.23 1.63
N PRO A 31 -6.60 18.86 2.47
CA PRO A 31 -5.36 18.22 2.02
C PRO A 31 -5.66 16.84 1.41
N ASP A 32 -5.21 16.63 0.18
CA ASP A 32 -5.22 15.33 -0.47
C ASP A 32 -4.02 14.50 0.01
N TYR A 33 -4.27 13.40 0.70
CA TYR A 33 -3.24 12.46 1.17
C TYR A 33 -3.13 11.27 0.23
N MET A 34 -1.91 10.93 -0.20
CA MET A 34 -1.64 9.77 -1.05
C MET A 34 -0.89 8.68 -0.28
N PRO A 35 -1.34 7.42 -0.32
CA PRO A 35 -0.63 6.33 0.33
C PRO A 35 0.53 5.87 -0.57
N ARG A 36 1.72 5.81 0.01
CA ARG A 36 2.84 5.06 -0.56
C ARG A 36 2.88 3.70 0.11
N VAL A 37 2.52 2.67 -0.64
CA VAL A 37 2.36 1.31 -0.12
C VAL A 37 3.57 0.49 -0.52
N TYR A 38 4.25 -0.11 0.44
CA TYR A 38 5.35 -1.03 0.24
C TYR A 38 5.01 -2.39 0.82
N VAL A 39 5.31 -3.44 0.07
CA VAL A 39 5.19 -4.83 0.51
C VAL A 39 6.54 -5.53 0.37
N THR A 40 6.88 -6.33 1.37
CA THR A 40 8.11 -7.12 1.42
C THR A 40 7.79 -8.59 1.57
N GLU A 41 8.16 -9.39 0.57
CA GLU A 41 8.16 -10.85 0.63
C GLU A 41 9.46 -11.34 1.26
N HIS A 42 9.38 -12.22 2.26
CA HIS A 42 10.54 -12.88 2.85
C HIS A 42 10.63 -14.33 2.37
N PHE A 43 11.80 -14.77 1.92
CA PHE A 43 12.05 -16.15 1.48
C PHE A 43 13.44 -16.64 1.92
N PRO A 44 13.70 -17.96 1.94
CA PRO A 44 15.02 -18.46 2.31
C PRO A 44 16.12 -17.86 1.41
N GLY A 45 17.02 -17.09 2.01
CA GLY A 45 18.14 -16.46 1.30
C GLY A 45 17.91 -15.01 0.85
N GLY A 46 16.78 -14.38 1.16
CA GLY A 46 16.60 -12.96 0.86
C GLY A 46 15.19 -12.40 1.09
N PHE A 47 14.99 -11.19 0.58
CA PHE A 47 13.70 -10.52 0.57
C PHE A 47 13.46 -9.83 -0.78
N ARG A 48 12.19 -9.57 -1.10
CA ARG A 48 11.79 -8.80 -2.27
C ARG A 48 10.83 -7.70 -1.86
N ASP A 49 11.25 -6.47 -2.09
CA ASP A 49 10.43 -5.28 -1.85
C ASP A 49 9.73 -4.82 -3.13
N ARG A 50 8.52 -4.31 -2.98
CA ARG A 50 7.77 -3.70 -4.08
C ARG A 50 6.91 -2.54 -3.58
N GLU A 51 6.91 -1.44 -4.33
CA GLU A 51 5.92 -0.37 -4.18
C GLU A 51 4.65 -0.76 -4.94
N VAL A 52 3.51 -0.74 -4.26
CA VAL A 52 2.18 -0.98 -4.83
C VAL A 52 1.49 0.37 -4.99
N ILE A 53 1.11 0.69 -6.23
CA ILE A 53 0.47 1.97 -6.53
C ILE A 53 -1.02 1.82 -6.27
N ASP A 54 -1.52 2.62 -5.32
CA ASP A 54 -2.95 2.77 -5.07
C ASP A 54 -3.62 3.66 -6.13
N GLY A 55 -3.02 4.82 -6.42
CA GLY A 55 -3.48 5.74 -7.46
C GLY A 55 -4.53 6.76 -7.01
N HIS A 56 -4.97 6.74 -5.75
CA HIS A 56 -5.97 7.68 -5.23
C HIS A 56 -5.40 8.64 -4.16
N SER A 57 -6.10 9.75 -3.96
CA SER A 57 -5.94 10.64 -2.82
C SER A 57 -7.11 10.49 -1.85
N TYR A 58 -6.85 10.75 -0.57
CA TYR A 58 -7.81 10.61 0.51
C TYR A 58 -7.84 11.87 1.37
N PRO A 59 -9.02 12.24 1.91
CA PRO A 59 -9.19 13.50 2.66
C PRO A 59 -8.61 13.44 4.08
N THR A 60 -8.32 12.25 4.61
CA THR A 60 -7.72 12.08 5.94
C THR A 60 -6.55 11.10 5.90
N THR A 61 -5.65 11.22 6.88
CA THR A 61 -4.51 10.31 7.02
C THR A 61 -4.97 8.90 7.41
N GLU A 62 -6.04 8.78 8.20
CA GLU A 62 -6.64 7.49 8.58
C GLU A 62 -7.22 6.76 7.37
N ALA A 63 -7.95 7.46 6.50
CA ALA A 63 -8.48 6.90 5.26
C ALA A 63 -7.34 6.49 4.32
N CYS A 64 -6.33 7.36 4.17
CA CYS A 64 -5.13 7.07 3.39
C CYS A 64 -4.43 5.77 3.85
N ILE A 65 -4.25 5.60 5.17
CA ILE A 65 -3.66 4.38 5.72
C ILE A 65 -4.57 3.16 5.50
N ALA A 66 -5.85 3.28 5.81
CA ALA A 66 -6.80 2.16 5.71
C ALA A 66 -6.86 1.62 4.27
N HIS A 67 -6.95 2.51 3.29
CA HIS A 67 -6.96 2.13 1.88
C HIS A 67 -5.60 1.61 1.41
N GLY A 68 -4.48 2.21 1.83
CA GLY A 68 -3.15 1.68 1.52
C GLY A 68 -2.94 0.26 2.03
N LEU A 69 -3.48 -0.07 3.22
CA LEU A 69 -3.45 -1.44 3.76
C LEU A 69 -4.33 -2.39 2.96
N GLN A 70 -5.53 -1.95 2.56
CA GLN A 70 -6.38 -2.74 1.68
C GLN A 70 -5.67 -3.08 0.36
N THR A 71 -5.07 -2.07 -0.29
CA THR A 71 -4.32 -2.23 -1.53
C THR A 71 -3.13 -3.18 -1.39
N ALA A 72 -2.40 -3.11 -0.28
CA ALA A 72 -1.33 -4.07 0.04
C ALA A 72 -1.85 -5.51 0.16
N ARG A 73 -2.94 -5.71 0.89
CA ARG A 73 -3.54 -7.03 1.14
C ARG A 73 -4.08 -7.65 -0.14
N GLU A 74 -4.78 -6.88 -0.97
CA GLU A 74 -5.26 -7.33 -2.27
C GLU A 74 -4.11 -7.76 -3.19
N TYR A 75 -3.00 -7.01 -3.18
CA TYR A 75 -1.81 -7.40 -3.93
C TYR A 75 -1.25 -8.74 -3.43
N ILE A 76 -1.05 -8.89 -2.12
CA ILE A 76 -0.52 -10.13 -1.51
C ILE A 76 -1.45 -11.31 -1.77
N ASP A 77 -2.76 -11.10 -1.71
CA ASP A 77 -3.77 -12.11 -2.01
C ASP A 77 -3.68 -12.60 -3.44
N ARG A 78 -3.48 -11.71 -4.42
CA ARG A 78 -3.24 -12.10 -5.82
C ARG A 78 -1.94 -12.89 -5.99
N GLN A 79 -0.86 -12.49 -5.30
CA GLN A 79 0.42 -13.20 -5.37
C GLN A 79 0.37 -14.59 -4.72
N THR A 80 -0.41 -14.76 -3.66
CA THR A 80 -0.47 -16.01 -2.87
C THR A 80 -1.63 -16.93 -3.27
N GLY A 81 -2.69 -16.38 -3.89
CA GLY A 81 -3.93 -17.06 -4.23
C GLY A 81 -3.99 -17.70 -5.63
N GLU A 82 -3.06 -17.40 -6.54
CA GLU A 82 -3.08 -17.93 -7.92
C GLU A 82 -2.14 -19.13 -8.19
N LYS A 83 -1.73 -19.88 -7.16
CA LYS A 83 -1.27 -21.27 -7.40
C LYS A 83 -2.48 -22.17 -7.70
N LYS A 84 -3.08 -22.01 -8.88
CA LYS A 84 -3.97 -23.04 -9.43
C LYS A 84 -3.16 -24.34 -9.49
N PRO A 85 -3.66 -25.46 -8.93
CA PRO A 85 -3.01 -26.74 -9.15
C PRO A 85 -3.10 -27.05 -10.65
N THR A 86 -1.96 -27.05 -11.34
CA THR A 86 -1.83 -27.73 -12.64
C THR A 86 -2.11 -29.20 -12.39
N LYS A 87 -3.32 -29.64 -12.73
CA LYS A 87 -3.64 -31.05 -12.85
C LYS A 87 -2.82 -31.61 -14.01
N HIS A 88 -1.92 -32.54 -13.68
CA HIS A 88 -1.33 -33.48 -14.63
C HIS A 88 -2.31 -34.62 -14.92
#